data_AF-A0A519WN97-F1
#
_entry.id   AF-A0A519WN97-F1
#
_cell.length_a   1.000
_cell.length_b   1.000
_cell.length_c   1.000
_cell.angle_alpha   90.00
_cell.angle_beta   90.00
_cell.angle_gamma   90.00
#
_symmetry.space_group_name_H-M   'P 1'
#
loop_
_entity.id
_entity.type
_entity.pdbx_description
1 polymer ?
#
loop_
_entity_poly.entity_id
_entity_poly.type
_entity_poly.pdbx_seq_one_letter_code
_entity_poly.pdbx_strand_id
1 'polypeptide(L)'
;MTYTENVRLALQSIKSNRLRTMLTALIIAIGLSALVGILTTLDAVKKSMTEAFSSMGANSFTIRNRGTGIRIGGQGNRPKPFRSIKYEDAINFKERLNTPATVAVSVYASGGATAKYKAEKTNPNINIQGIDENGLNAQGLN
;
A
#
# COMPACT_ATOMS: atom_id res chain seq x y z
N MET A 1 -41.75 19.52 38.88
CA MET A 1 -41.74 19.57 37.41
C MET A 1 -40.79 18.49 36.93
N THR A 2 -41.33 17.36 36.50
CA THR A 2 -40.57 16.11 36.35
C THR A 2 -39.92 16.09 34.96
N TYR A 3 -38.65 15.72 34.86
CA TYR A 3 -37.94 15.65 33.56
C TYR A 3 -38.66 14.76 32.53
N THR A 4 -39.39 13.75 33.00
CA THR A 4 -40.25 12.87 32.18
C THR A 4 -41.41 13.61 31.52
N GLU A 5 -41.98 14.61 32.21
CA GLU A 5 -43.04 15.49 31.72
C GLU A 5 -42.52 16.41 30.62
N ASN A 6 -41.32 16.96 30.79
CA ASN A 6 -40.67 17.81 29.80
C ASN A 6 -40.34 17.03 28.51
N VAL A 7 -39.84 15.79 28.62
CA VAL A 7 -39.59 14.91 27.47
C VAL A 7 -40.89 14.54 26.76
N ARG A 8 -41.96 14.24 27.51
CA ARG A 8 -43.28 13.94 26.96
C ARG A 8 -43.86 15.13 26.20
N LEU A 9 -43.74 16.34 26.75
CA LEU A 9 -44.16 17.58 26.10
C LEU A 9 -43.35 17.83 24.82
N ALA A 10 -42.02 17.65 24.84
CA ALA A 10 -41.17 17.81 23.66
C ALA A 10 -41.55 16.84 22.52
N LEU A 11 -41.80 15.55 22.84
CA LEU A 11 -42.26 14.55 21.86
C LEU A 11 -43.64 14.89 21.29
N GLN A 12 -44.54 15.42 22.12
CA GLN A 12 -45.85 15.89 21.66
C GLN A 12 -45.73 17.08 20.71
N SER A 13 -44.84 18.03 20.98
CA SER A 13 -44.54 19.16 20.09
C SER A 13 -43.95 18.71 18.75
N ILE A 14 -43.02 17.75 18.75
CA ILE A 14 -42.47 17.13 17.53
C ILE A 14 -43.59 16.48 16.70
N LYS A 15 -44.49 15.73 17.35
CA LYS A 15 -45.63 15.08 16.69
C LYS A 15 -46.65 16.09 16.15
N SER A 16 -46.82 17.24 16.81
CA SER A 16 -47.72 18.31 16.36
C SER A 16 -47.17 19.07 15.15
N ASN A 17 -45.85 19.14 14.98
CA ASN A 17 -45.19 19.83 13.86
C ASN A 17 -44.23 18.91 13.09
N ARG A 18 -44.78 17.84 12.53
CA ARG A 18 -44.01 16.80 11.83
C ARG A 18 -43.23 17.33 10.63
N LEU A 19 -43.86 18.18 9.81
CA LEU A 19 -43.25 18.67 8.57
C LEU A 19 -41.98 19.47 8.87
N ARG A 20 -42.06 20.43 9.79
CA ARG A 20 -40.92 21.27 10.18
C ARG A 20 -39.81 20.44 10.80
N THR A 21 -40.16 19.55 11.74
CA THR A 21 -39.16 18.74 12.46
C THR A 21 -38.46 17.75 11.54
N MET A 22 -39.18 17.17 10.57
CA MET A 22 -38.59 16.23 9.61
C MET A 22 -37.66 16.94 8.62
N LEU A 23 -38.05 18.12 8.11
CA LEU A 23 -37.21 18.94 7.24
C LEU A 23 -35.91 19.37 7.95
N THR A 24 -35.97 19.84 9.20
CA THR A 24 -34.77 20.25 9.93
C THR A 24 -33.86 19.07 10.25
N ALA A 25 -34.42 17.94 10.65
CA ALA A 25 -33.64 16.72 10.88
C ALA A 25 -32.96 16.22 9.60
N LEU A 26 -33.65 16.30 8.46
CA LEU A 26 -33.11 15.91 7.16
C LEU A 26 -31.97 16.84 6.71
N ILE A 27 -32.10 18.15 6.90
CA ILE A 27 -31.01 19.11 6.63
C ILE A 27 -29.76 18.78 7.45
N ILE A 28 -29.93 18.51 8.76
CA ILE A 28 -28.82 18.15 9.64
C ILE A 28 -28.19 16.81 9.23
N ALA A 29 -29.01 15.81 8.89
CA ALA A 29 -28.55 14.49 8.46
C ALA A 29 -27.75 14.56 7.15
N ILE A 30 -28.24 15.31 6.16
CA ILE A 30 -27.52 15.53 4.89
C ILE A 30 -26.22 16.31 5.14
N GLY A 31 -26.26 17.37 5.97
CA GLY A 31 -25.06 18.16 6.27
C GLY A 31 -23.95 17.35 6.93
N LEU A 32 -24.30 16.54 7.94
CA LEU A 32 -23.34 15.68 8.63
C LEU A 32 -22.83 14.55 7.74
N SER A 33 -23.69 13.89 6.98
CA SER A 33 -23.28 12.81 6.07
C SER A 33 -22.39 13.32 4.92
N ALA A 34 -22.67 14.50 4.38
CA ALA A 34 -21.82 15.13 3.37
C ALA A 34 -20.43 15.47 3.94
N LEU A 35 -20.36 16.03 5.16
CA LEU A 35 -19.09 16.36 5.82
C LEU A 35 -18.23 15.11 6.05
N VAL A 36 -18.81 14.06 6.63
CA VAL A 36 -18.08 12.81 6.89
C VAL A 36 -17.73 12.11 5.57
N GLY A 37 -18.62 12.16 4.58
CA GLY A 37 -18.40 11.59 3.26
C GLY A 37 -17.22 12.19 2.51
N ILE A 38 -17.08 13.53 2.51
CA ILE A 38 -15.95 14.19 1.85
C ILE A 38 -14.62 13.88 2.54
N LEU A 39 -14.58 13.88 3.87
CA LEU A 39 -13.37 13.56 4.63
C LEU A 39 -12.91 12.13 4.36
N THR A 40 -13.84 11.17 4.42
CA THR A 40 -13.54 9.76 4.15
C THR A 40 -13.04 9.55 2.73
N THR A 41 -13.66 10.21 1.75
CA THR A 41 -13.26 10.10 0.35
C THR A 41 -11.88 10.71 0.11
N LEU A 42 -11.58 11.86 0.73
CA LEU A 42 -10.26 12.49 0.65
C LEU A 42 -9.17 11.59 1.24
N ASP A 43 -9.42 10.97 2.39
CA ASP A 43 -8.47 10.05 3.01
C ASP A 43 -8.24 8.81 2.14
N ALA A 44 -9.30 8.25 1.55
CA ALA A 44 -9.20 7.13 0.62
C ALA A 44 -8.38 7.49 -0.63
N VAL A 45 -8.62 8.66 -1.22
CA VAL A 45 -7.87 9.14 -2.39
C VAL A 45 -6.41 9.39 -2.02
N LYS A 46 -6.14 10.05 -0.88
CA LYS A 46 -4.76 10.28 -0.41
C LYS A 46 -4.01 8.98 -0.19
N LYS A 47 -4.66 7.98 0.44
CA LYS A 47 -4.09 6.65 0.64
C LYS A 47 -3.80 5.99 -0.71
N SER A 48 -4.77 5.95 -1.61
CA SER A 48 -4.62 5.34 -2.94
C SER A 48 -3.51 6.00 -3.76
N MET A 49 -3.42 7.33 -3.75
CA MET A 49 -2.33 8.05 -4.43
C MET A 49 -0.97 7.75 -3.80
N THR A 50 -0.88 7.73 -2.48
CA THR A 50 0.37 7.40 -1.76
C THR A 50 0.80 5.96 -2.07
N GLU A 51 -0.14 5.03 -2.11
CA GLU A 51 0.10 3.63 -2.46
C GLU A 51 0.51 3.48 -3.92
N ALA A 52 -0.15 4.18 -4.85
CA ALA A 52 0.24 4.24 -6.25
C ALA A 52 1.67 4.79 -6.41
N PHE A 53 2.01 5.90 -5.75
CA PHE A 53 3.37 6.43 -5.78
C PHE A 53 4.41 5.49 -5.13
N SER A 54 4.04 4.81 -4.04
CA SER A 54 4.90 3.83 -3.39
C SER A 54 5.13 2.60 -4.29
N SER A 55 4.08 2.10 -4.96
CA SER A 55 4.14 1.01 -5.93
C SER A 55 4.94 1.36 -7.19
N MET A 56 4.92 2.64 -7.59
CA MET A 56 5.75 3.18 -8.68
C MET A 56 7.23 3.34 -8.27
N GLY A 57 7.59 3.02 -7.02
CA GLY A 57 8.95 3.10 -6.52
C GLY A 57 9.42 4.53 -6.23
N ALA A 58 8.51 5.50 -6.05
CA ALA A 58 8.88 6.90 -5.79
C ALA A 58 9.73 7.08 -4.52
N ASN A 59 9.64 6.13 -3.57
CA ASN A 59 10.44 6.08 -2.35
C ASN A 59 11.42 4.88 -2.30
N SER A 60 11.53 4.08 -3.37
CA SER A 60 12.28 2.83 -3.37
C SER A 60 13.42 2.85 -4.40
N PHE A 61 14.65 2.97 -3.92
CA PHE A 61 15.84 2.87 -4.75
C PHE A 61 16.30 1.41 -4.87
N THR A 62 16.30 0.88 -6.10
CA THR A 62 16.80 -0.48 -6.34
C THR A 62 18.24 -0.43 -6.82
N ILE A 63 19.17 -0.88 -5.97
CA ILE A 63 20.59 -1.00 -6.34
C ILE A 63 20.80 -2.39 -6.96
N ARG A 64 21.19 -2.43 -8.23
CA ARG A 64 21.56 -3.67 -8.93
C ARG A 64 22.91 -3.48 -9.60
N ASN A 65 23.69 -4.55 -9.64
CA ASN A 65 24.98 -4.59 -10.33
C ASN A 65 24.84 -4.43 -11.85
N ARG A 66 23.65 -4.67 -12.41
CA ARG A 66 23.34 -4.45 -13.83
C ARG A 66 22.18 -3.48 -13.93
N GLY A 67 22.32 -2.44 -14.76
CA GLY A 67 21.21 -1.55 -15.10
C GLY A 67 20.05 -2.30 -15.74
N THR A 68 18.83 -1.78 -15.58
CA THR A 68 17.65 -2.18 -16.37
C THR A 68 18.07 -2.20 -17.84
N GLY A 69 17.77 -3.27 -18.58
CA GLY A 69 18.34 -3.62 -19.89
C GLY A 69 18.07 -2.64 -21.05
N ILE A 70 18.02 -1.35 -20.79
CA ILE A 70 17.99 -0.25 -21.75
C ILE A 70 19.34 -0.25 -22.48
N ARG A 71 19.36 -0.88 -23.65
CA ARG A 71 20.44 -0.77 -24.62
C ARG A 71 20.30 0.57 -25.36
N ILE A 72 20.75 1.66 -24.74
CA ILE A 72 20.99 2.92 -25.48
C ILE A 72 22.34 2.75 -26.20
N GLY A 73 22.29 2.37 -27.47
CA GLY A 73 23.49 2.23 -28.31
C GLY A 73 23.40 1.05 -29.27
N GLY A 74 23.71 1.33 -30.54
CA GLY A 74 23.58 0.42 -31.67
C GLY A 74 24.38 -0.89 -31.59
N GLN A 75 24.12 -1.72 -32.59
CA GLN A 75 24.64 -3.07 -32.80
C GLN A 75 26.18 -3.10 -32.72
N GLY A 76 26.77 -3.54 -31.60
CA GLY A 76 28.22 -3.77 -31.54
C GLY A 76 28.88 -3.87 -30.16
N ASN A 77 28.37 -3.24 -29.11
CA ASN A 77 29.07 -3.24 -27.82
C ASN A 77 28.81 -4.52 -27.01
N ARG A 78 29.87 -5.31 -26.77
CA ARG A 78 29.85 -6.48 -25.88
C ARG A 78 29.40 -6.04 -24.47
N PRO A 79 28.51 -6.79 -23.80
CA PRO A 79 28.09 -6.45 -22.44
C PRO A 79 29.31 -6.40 -21.52
N LYS A 80 29.44 -5.33 -20.73
CA LYS A 80 30.44 -5.27 -19.66
C LYS A 80 30.18 -6.44 -18.69
N PRO A 81 31.17 -7.30 -18.38
CA PRO A 81 31.01 -8.33 -17.37
C PRO A 81 30.93 -7.67 -16.00
N PHE A 82 29.76 -7.69 -15.40
CA PHE A 82 29.54 -7.22 -14.04
C PHE A 82 29.75 -8.38 -13.04
N ARG A 83 30.51 -8.16 -11.96
CA ARG A 83 30.83 -9.18 -10.95
C ARG A 83 29.59 -9.55 -10.15
N SER A 84 29.16 -10.81 -10.14
CA SER A 84 28.00 -11.24 -9.32
C SER A 84 28.12 -10.76 -7.87
N ILE A 85 27.03 -10.17 -7.35
CA ILE A 85 26.95 -9.77 -5.94
C ILE A 85 26.83 -11.04 -5.11
N LYS A 86 27.79 -11.29 -4.21
CA LYS A 86 27.68 -12.37 -3.23
C LYS A 86 26.70 -11.97 -2.13
N TYR A 87 26.06 -12.96 -1.52
CA TYR A 87 25.14 -12.71 -0.40
C TYR A 87 25.82 -11.98 0.77
N GLU A 88 27.06 -12.36 1.09
CA GLU A 88 27.89 -11.70 2.11
C GLU A 88 28.16 -10.22 1.78
N ASP A 89 28.46 -9.91 0.52
CA ASP A 89 28.66 -8.52 0.07
C ASP A 89 27.37 -7.70 0.27
N ALA A 90 26.20 -8.29 0.03
CA ALA A 90 24.91 -7.64 0.18
C ALA A 90 24.53 -7.39 1.66
N ILE A 91 24.81 -8.34 2.56
CA ILE A 91 24.61 -8.16 4.00
C ILE A 91 25.55 -7.09 4.54
N ASN A 92 26.85 -7.20 4.22
CA ASN A 92 27.84 -6.21 4.64
C ASN A 92 27.47 -4.79 4.16
N PHE A 93 26.86 -4.69 2.97
CA PHE A 93 26.33 -3.42 2.48
C PHE A 93 25.12 -2.95 3.29
N LYS A 94 24.15 -3.82 3.59
CA LYS A 94 23.00 -3.51 4.47
C LYS A 94 23.45 -2.99 5.84
N GLU A 95 24.43 -3.64 6.46
CA GLU A 95 24.95 -3.28 7.79
C GLU A 95 25.73 -1.95 7.80
N ARG A 96 26.47 -1.66 6.72
CA ARG A 96 27.25 -0.42 6.61
C ARG A 96 26.42 0.78 6.16
N LEU A 97 25.26 0.54 5.55
CA LEU A 97 24.38 1.58 5.04
C LEU A 97 23.59 2.20 6.20
N ASN A 98 24.22 3.13 6.93
CA ASN A 98 23.55 3.97 7.92
C ASN A 98 22.69 5.03 7.22
N THR A 99 21.49 4.64 6.80
CA THR A 99 20.51 5.56 6.24
C THR A 99 19.19 5.46 7.01
N PRO A 100 18.39 6.55 7.06
CA PRO A 100 17.07 6.53 7.69
C PRO A 100 16.02 5.84 6.79
N ALA A 101 16.40 4.76 6.11
CA ALA A 101 15.56 4.05 5.15
C ALA A 101 15.55 2.55 5.44
N THR A 102 14.42 1.89 5.18
CA THR A 102 14.30 0.44 5.31
C THR A 102 15.05 -0.25 4.18
N VAL A 103 16.22 -0.80 4.49
CA VAL A 103 17.06 -1.51 3.53
C VAL A 103 16.65 -2.99 3.50
N ALA A 104 16.32 -3.48 2.31
CA ALA A 104 16.02 -4.89 2.09
C ALA A 104 16.90 -5.48 1.00
N VAL A 105 17.33 -6.72 1.22
CA VAL A 105 18.02 -7.52 0.21
C VAL A 105 16.99 -8.43 -0.47
N SER A 106 17.00 -8.45 -1.80
CA SER A 106 16.20 -9.37 -2.58
C SER A 106 17.04 -10.06 -3.65
N VAL A 107 16.75 -11.33 -3.89
CA VAL A 107 17.40 -12.16 -4.90
C VAL A 107 16.35 -12.78 -5.81
N TYR A 108 16.58 -12.66 -7.11
CA TYR A 108 15.79 -13.40 -8.10
C TYR A 108 16.35 -14.82 -8.19
N ALA A 109 15.58 -15.83 -7.75
CA ALA A 109 16.05 -17.20 -7.68
C ALA A 109 15.79 -17.96 -8.99
N SER A 110 14.56 -17.95 -9.50
CA SER A 110 14.22 -18.59 -10.79
C SER A 110 12.83 -18.18 -11.28
N GLY A 111 12.66 -17.99 -12.59
CA GLY A 111 11.36 -17.78 -13.25
C GLY A 111 10.70 -19.06 -13.78
N GLY A 112 11.42 -20.17 -13.75
CA GLY A 112 11.05 -21.46 -14.36
C GLY A 112 10.92 -22.57 -13.33
N ALA A 113 10.59 -22.25 -12.08
CA ALA A 113 10.56 -23.23 -11.01
C ALA A 113 9.15 -23.79 -10.79
N THR A 114 9.08 -24.93 -10.10
CA THR A 114 7.84 -25.51 -9.56
C THR A 114 8.02 -25.67 -8.06
N ALA A 115 7.20 -25.00 -7.27
CA ALA A 115 7.16 -25.23 -5.84
C ALA A 115 6.29 -26.47 -5.58
N LYS A 116 6.84 -27.43 -4.83
CA LYS A 116 6.12 -28.63 -4.40
C LYS A 116 6.05 -28.64 -2.88
N TYR A 117 4.84 -28.78 -2.34
CA TYR A 117 4.63 -29.03 -0.93
C TYR A 117 3.76 -30.27 -0.77
N LYS A 118 4.33 -31.34 -0.21
CA LYS A 118 3.68 -32.66 -0.07
C LYS A 118 3.14 -33.16 -1.42
N ALA A 119 1.81 -33.26 -1.56
CA ALA A 119 1.15 -33.72 -2.78
C ALA A 119 0.86 -32.58 -3.78
N GLU A 120 0.90 -31.32 -3.34
CA GLU A 120 0.56 -30.18 -4.17
C GLU A 120 1.79 -29.62 -4.88
N LYS A 121 1.60 -29.27 -6.16
CA LYS A 121 2.61 -28.67 -7.02
C LYS A 121 2.01 -27.43 -7.66
N THR A 122 2.77 -26.35 -7.69
CA THR A 122 2.40 -25.17 -8.47
C THR A 122 2.58 -25.44 -9.96
N ASN A 123 2.06 -24.53 -10.79
CA ASN A 123 2.37 -24.56 -12.21
C ASN A 123 3.89 -24.48 -12.43
N PRO A 124 4.45 -25.25 -13.38
CA PRO A 124 5.81 -25.00 -13.85
C PRO A 124 5.83 -23.61 -14.49
N ASN A 125 6.89 -22.84 -14.21
CA ASN A 125 7.04 -21.43 -14.60
C ASN A 125 6.51 -20.40 -13.59
N ILE A 126 6.61 -20.68 -12.29
CA ILE A 126 6.44 -19.66 -11.26
C ILE A 126 7.74 -18.89 -11.01
N ASN A 127 7.61 -17.60 -10.72
CA ASN A 127 8.70 -16.75 -10.31
C ASN A 127 8.97 -16.91 -8.81
N ILE A 128 10.19 -17.29 -8.45
CA ILE A 128 10.66 -17.40 -7.08
C ILE A 128 11.64 -16.26 -6.81
N GLN A 129 11.28 -15.43 -5.83
CA GLN A 129 12.12 -14.37 -5.31
C GLN A 129 12.41 -14.63 -3.84
N GLY A 130 13.70 -14.63 -3.48
CA GLY A 130 14.12 -14.60 -2.08
C GLY A 130 14.13 -13.17 -1.58
N ILE A 131 13.58 -12.95 -0.40
CA ILE A 131 13.52 -11.64 0.25
C ILE A 131 13.96 -11.78 1.70
N ASP A 132 14.57 -10.72 2.22
CA ASP A 132 14.91 -10.58 3.63
C ASP A 132 13.68 -10.17 4.48
N GLU A 133 13.82 -10.14 5.80
CA GLU A 133 12.80 -9.75 6.80
C GLU A 133 12.09 -8.42 6.45
N ASN A 134 12.83 -7.47 5.89
CA ASN A 134 12.34 -6.16 5.50
C ASN A 134 11.89 -6.08 4.03
N GLY A 135 12.00 -7.18 3.28
CA GLY A 135 11.72 -7.23 1.85
C GLY A 135 10.25 -7.09 1.48
N LEU A 136 9.34 -7.55 2.35
CA LEU A 136 7.90 -7.32 2.19
C LEU A 136 7.55 -5.85 2.38
N ASN A 137 8.09 -5.23 3.44
CA ASN A 137 7.92 -3.80 3.72
C ASN A 137 8.50 -2.91 2.61
N ALA A 138 9.69 -3.24 2.12
CA ALA A 138 10.35 -2.48 1.05
C ALA A 138 9.63 -2.59 -0.31
N GLN A 139 8.83 -3.64 -0.50
CA GLN A 139 7.98 -3.83 -1.69
C GLN A 139 6.54 -3.37 -1.50
N GLY A 140 6.18 -2.85 -0.31
CA GLY A 140 4.81 -2.40 0.00
C GLY A 140 3.79 -3.55 0.05
N LEU A 141 4.23 -4.77 0.35
CA LEU A 141 3.40 -5.99 0.37
C LEU A 141 2.85 -6.36 1.75
N ASN A 142 2.66 -5.38 2.65
CA ASN A 142 2.10 -5.57 4.00
C ASN A 142 0.76 -4.84 4.17
#